data_AF-A0A151XDC7-F1
#
_entry.id   AF-A0A151XDC7-F1
#
_cell.length_a   1.000
_cell.length_b   1.000
_cell.length_c   1.000
_cell.angle_alpha   90.00
_cell.angle_beta   90.00
_cell.angle_gamma   90.00
#
_symmetry.space_group_name_H-M   'P 1'
#
loop_
_entity.id
_entity.type
_entity.pdbx_description
1 polymer ?
#
loop_
_entity_poly.entity_id
_entity_poly.type
_entity_poly.pdbx_seq_one_letter_code
_entity_poly.pdbx_strand_id
1 'polypeptide(L)' 'MAEGEEKLTGLAKHFNSQTMYGRKNVTIATYVGIGLIALYFYARSSKKT' A
#
# COMPACT_ATOMS: atom_id res chain seq x y z
N MET A 1 22.79 14.16 7.96
CA MET A 1 22.00 13.78 9.15
C MET A 1 20.58 13.56 8.63
N ALA A 2 20.08 12.32 8.63
CA ALA A 2 18.78 11.98 8.05
C ALA A 2 17.67 12.32 9.07
N GLU A 3 17.12 13.53 8.96
CA GLU A 3 16.17 14.17 9.88
C GLU A 3 14.77 13.52 9.97
N GLY A 4 14.59 12.28 9.47
CA GLY A 4 13.29 11.58 9.44
C GLY A 4 13.34 10.11 9.88
N GLU A 5 14.51 9.60 10.29
CA GLU A 5 14.66 8.28 10.93
C GLU A 5 14.36 8.31 12.43
N GLU A 6 13.75 9.39 12.93
CA GLU A 6 13.39 9.51 14.35
C GLU A 6 12.27 8.51 14.69
N LYS A 7 12.69 7.29 15.07
CA LYS A 7 11.88 6.21 15.65
C LYS A 7 10.55 5.91 14.93
N LEU A 8 10.57 5.73 13.62
CA LEU A 8 9.45 5.06 12.95
C LEU A 8 9.38 3.61 13.44
N THR A 9 8.34 3.30 14.23
CA THR A 9 8.11 1.97 14.82
C THR A 9 6.83 1.34 14.27
N GLY A 10 6.71 0.02 14.41
CA GLY A 10 5.55 -0.73 13.94
C GLY A 10 5.27 -0.55 12.44
N LEU A 11 4.00 -0.34 12.09
CA LEU A 11 3.57 -0.19 10.69
C LEU A 11 4.14 1.07 10.03
N ALA A 12 4.34 2.14 10.79
CA ALA A 12 4.91 3.39 10.27
C ALA A 12 6.37 3.20 9.81
N LYS A 13 7.09 2.18 10.29
CA LYS A 13 8.42 1.84 9.76
C LYS A 13 8.36 1.37 8.30
N HIS A 14 7.31 0.65 7.95
CA HIS A 14 7.16 0.05 6.63
C HIS A 14 6.31 0.88 5.68
N PHE A 15 5.36 1.64 6.20
CA PHE A 15 4.43 2.46 5.42
C PHE A 15 4.50 3.90 5.94
N ASN A 16 5.38 4.70 5.34
CA ASN A 16 5.55 6.11 5.65
C ASN A 16 5.86 6.91 4.37
N SER A 17 5.66 8.22 4.43
CA SER A 17 5.98 9.14 3.34
C SER A 17 7.42 9.70 3.40
N GLN A 18 8.15 9.44 4.49
CA GLN A 18 9.40 10.12 4.81
C GLN A 18 10.63 9.42 4.21
N THR A 19 10.62 8.09 4.16
CA THR A 19 11.73 7.28 3.64
C THR A 19 11.42 6.74 2.24
N MET A 20 12.45 6.52 1.42
CA MET A 20 12.27 5.92 0.09
C MET A 20 11.67 4.51 0.17
N TYR A 21 12.02 3.75 1.22
CA TYR A 21 11.46 2.42 1.47
C TYR A 21 9.98 2.48 1.84
N GLY A 22 9.60 3.37 2.76
CA GLY A 22 8.21 3.58 3.16
C GLY A 22 7.32 3.99 1.99
N ARG A 23 7.80 4.96 1.19
CA ARG A 23 7.08 5.46 0.01
C ARG A 23 6.81 4.34 -1.01
N LYS A 24 7.83 3.52 -1.30
CA LYS A 24 7.70 2.37 -2.21
C LYS A 24 6.62 1.39 -1.73
N ASN A 25 6.62 1.06 -0.45
CA ASN A 25 5.66 0.09 0.10
C ASN A 25 4.23 0.61 0.06
N VAL A 26 4.01 1.89 0.38
CA VAL A 26 2.70 2.54 0.25
C VAL A 26 2.22 2.47 -1.20
N THR A 27 3.07 2.83 -2.17
CA THR A 27 2.72 2.78 -3.59
C THR A 27 2.35 1.37 -4.05
N ILE A 28 3.14 0.35 -3.68
CA ILE A 28 2.83 -1.05 -4.01
C ILE A 28 1.50 -1.46 -3.38
N ALA A 29 1.28 -1.14 -2.11
CA ALA A 29 0.04 -1.46 -1.41
C ALA A 29 -1.18 -0.81 -2.09
N THR A 30 -1.06 0.43 -2.57
CA THR A 30 -2.13 1.11 -3.32
C THR A 30 -2.46 0.39 -4.63
N TYR A 31 -1.45 0.06 -5.45
CA TYR A 31 -1.70 -0.62 -6.72
C TYR A 31 -2.28 -2.02 -6.52
N VAL A 32 -1.75 -2.78 -5.56
CA VAL A 32 -2.28 -4.10 -5.21
C VAL A 32 -3.71 -3.99 -4.69
N GLY A 33 -4.00 -3.03 -3.80
CA GLY A 33 -5.33 -2.80 -3.26
C GLY A 33 -6.36 -2.47 -4.34
N ILE A 34 -6.04 -1.54 -5.24
CA ILE A 34 -6.91 -1.20 -6.38
C ILE A 34 -7.12 -2.42 -7.29
N GLY A 35 -6.05 -3.17 -7.60
CA GLY A 35 -6.14 -4.38 -8.41
C GLY A 35 -7.04 -5.45 -7.80
N LEU A 36 -6.95 -5.67 -6.49
CA LEU A 36 -7.81 -6.61 -5.77
C LEU A 36 -9.27 -6.17 -5.73
N ILE A 37 -9.53 -4.87 -5.53
CA ILE A 37 -10.89 -4.32 -5.58
C ILE A 37 -11.49 -4.52 -6.97
N ALA A 38 -10.73 -4.18 -8.02
CA ALA A 38 -11.17 -4.38 -9.40
C ALA A 38 -11.44 -5.86 -9.71
N LEU A 39 -10.54 -6.76 -9.30
CA LEU A 39 -10.71 -8.20 -9.45
C LEU A 39 -11.93 -8.72 -8.70
N TYR A 40 -12.19 -8.24 -7.49
CA TYR A 40 -13.38 -8.59 -6.71
C TYR A 40 -14.66 -8.19 -7.45
N PHE A 41 -14.73 -6.96 -7.98
CA PHE A 41 -15.90 -6.52 -8.75
C PHE A 41 -16.06 -7.29 -10.05
N TYR A 42 -14.96 -7.61 -10.75
CA TYR A 42 -14.99 -8.45 -11.94
C TYR A 42 -15.55 -9.85 -11.63
N ALA A 43 -15.00 -10.53 -10.62
CA ALA A 43 -15.44 -11.85 -10.20
C ALA A 43 -16.89 -11.86 -9.68
N ARG A 44 -17.31 -10.79 -8.98
CA ARG A 44 -18.69 -10.62 -8.50
C ARG A 44 -19.67 -10.37 -9.65
N SER A 45 -19.29 -9.55 -10.63
CA SER A 45 -20.13 -9.28 -11.82
C SER A 45 -20.34 -10.53 -12.65
N SER A 46 -19.32 -11.41 -12.76
CA SER A 46 -19.42 -12.68 -13.48
C SER A 46 -20.38 -13.71 -12.86
N LYS A 47 -20.75 -13.56 -11.57
CA LYS A 47 -21.78 -14.42 -10.93
C LYS A 47 -23.21 -13.93 -11.18
N LYS A 48 -23.40 -12.81 -11.89
CA LYS A 48 -24.71 -12.22 -12.21
C LYS A 48 -25.18 -12.60 -13.63
N THR A 49 -24.97 -13.86 -14.02
CA THR A 49 -25.58 -14.50 -15.19
C THR A 49 -26.06 -15.88 -14.75
#